data_AF-A0A3G1LYA3-F1
#
_entry.id   AF-A0A3G1LYA3-F1
#
_cell.length_a   1.000
_cell.length_b   1.000
_cell.length_c   1.000
_cell.angle_alpha   90.00
_cell.angle_beta   90.00
_cell.angle_gamma   90.00
#
_symmetry.space_group_name_H-M   'P 1'
#
loop_
_entity.id
_entity.type
_entity.pdbx_description
1 polymer ?
#
loop_
_entity_poly.entity_id
_entity_poly.type
_entity_poly.pdbx_seq_one_letter_code
_entity_poly.pdbx_strand_id
1 'polypeptide(L)'
;MREIMQDLKHLKESEWVFNESALTDLIKELKEKKREITHSLILSKMSLGAVVRLIFCYTLEGVILDLRAYRLRAYYHENKDTLLIKGKKRLLYNYIKAHIALNLLWTIRNRAYHWENLLKIQPNNRPRITTYFTGLKDNDRARIPMNISVEPSKIVLFLDDLIKSIGNKDFEDLSSL
;
A
#
# COMPACT_ATOMS: atom_id res chain seq x y z
N MET A 1 -12.58 -14.51 6.00
CA MET A 1 -11.72 -15.34 5.11
C MET A 1 -12.54 -16.14 4.10
N ARG A 2 -13.54 -16.95 4.49
CA ARG A 2 -14.41 -17.67 3.53
C ARG A 2 -15.20 -16.77 2.57
N GLU A 3 -15.72 -15.62 3.01
CA GLU A 3 -16.40 -14.66 2.12
C GLU A 3 -15.42 -14.07 1.09
N ILE A 4 -14.28 -13.51 1.54
CA ILE A 4 -13.23 -12.98 0.66
C ILE A 4 -12.74 -14.03 -0.37
N MET A 5 -12.66 -15.31 0.03
CA MET A 5 -12.30 -16.42 -0.87
C MET A 5 -13.33 -16.69 -1.97
N GLN A 6 -14.62 -16.56 -1.66
CA GLN A 6 -15.69 -16.75 -2.64
C GLN A 6 -15.68 -15.60 -3.66
N ASP A 7 -15.44 -14.38 -3.17
CA ASP A 7 -15.31 -13.17 -3.99
C ASP A 7 -14.10 -13.24 -4.95
N LEU A 8 -12.95 -13.74 -4.50
CA LEU A 8 -11.73 -13.86 -5.33
C LEU A 8 -11.85 -14.89 -6.47
N LYS A 9 -12.60 -15.99 -6.28
CA LYS A 9 -12.88 -16.93 -7.39
C LYS A 9 -13.80 -16.31 -8.44
N HIS A 10 -14.84 -15.59 -8.00
CA HIS A 10 -15.70 -14.84 -8.91
C HIS A 10 -14.94 -13.69 -9.62
N LEU A 11 -13.88 -13.14 -9.03
CA LEU A 11 -13.01 -12.15 -9.66
C LEU A 11 -12.15 -12.71 -10.81
N LYS A 12 -11.81 -14.00 -10.82
CA LYS A 12 -10.99 -14.60 -11.89
C LYS A 12 -11.77 -14.77 -13.20
N GLU A 13 -13.09 -14.96 -13.10
CA GLU A 13 -14.02 -15.13 -14.23
C GLU A 13 -14.81 -13.86 -14.58
N SER A 14 -14.79 -12.83 -13.73
CA SER A 14 -15.55 -11.60 -13.96
C SER A 14 -14.77 -10.53 -14.71
N GLU A 15 -15.49 -9.71 -15.46
CA GLU A 15 -15.00 -8.47 -16.07
C GLU A 15 -14.76 -7.34 -15.05
N TRP A 16 -14.45 -7.66 -13.78
CA TRP A 16 -14.35 -6.68 -12.70
C TRP A 16 -13.38 -5.54 -13.03
N VAL A 17 -12.27 -5.85 -13.70
CA VAL A 17 -11.26 -4.89 -14.12
C VAL A 17 -11.85 -3.81 -15.02
N PHE A 18 -12.86 -4.13 -15.83
CA PHE A 18 -13.52 -3.18 -16.72
C PHE A 18 -14.51 -2.26 -16.00
N ASN A 19 -14.97 -2.67 -14.81
CA ASN A 19 -15.96 -1.94 -14.01
C ASN A 19 -15.32 -1.16 -12.84
N GLU A 20 -14.02 -1.29 -12.65
CA GLU A 20 -13.34 -0.70 -11.51
C GLU A 20 -13.02 0.78 -11.73
N SER A 21 -13.59 1.62 -10.86
CA SER A 21 -13.45 3.07 -10.90
C SER A 21 -11.98 3.54 -10.94
N ALA A 22 -11.10 2.85 -10.21
CA ALA A 22 -9.67 3.15 -10.14
C ALA A 22 -8.94 2.94 -11.48
N LEU A 23 -9.56 2.24 -12.43
CA LEU A 23 -8.99 1.90 -13.73
C LEU A 23 -9.66 2.63 -14.90
N THR A 24 -10.69 3.44 -14.64
CA THR A 24 -11.47 4.16 -15.67
C THR A 24 -10.59 4.90 -16.67
N ASP A 25 -9.62 5.69 -16.18
CA ASP A 25 -8.73 6.48 -17.03
C ASP A 25 -7.85 5.59 -17.92
N LEU A 26 -7.31 4.51 -17.35
CA LEU A 26 -6.49 3.53 -18.07
C LEU A 26 -7.32 2.81 -19.15
N ILE A 27 -8.55 2.40 -18.82
CA ILE A 27 -9.44 1.74 -19.78
C ILE A 27 -9.79 2.69 -20.92
N LYS A 28 -10.11 3.95 -20.61
CA LYS A 28 -10.42 4.97 -21.62
C LYS A 28 -9.23 5.19 -22.56
N GLU A 29 -8.03 5.39 -22.02
CA GLU A 29 -6.81 5.56 -22.81
C GLU A 29 -6.55 4.35 -23.73
N LEU A 30 -6.75 3.13 -23.22
CA LEU A 30 -6.58 1.91 -24.00
C LEU A 30 -7.64 1.78 -25.11
N LYS A 31 -8.89 2.23 -24.89
CA LYS A 31 -9.98 2.17 -25.89
C LYS A 31 -9.73 3.13 -27.04
N GLU A 32 -9.12 4.27 -26.76
CA GLU A 32 -8.73 5.24 -27.78
C GLU A 32 -7.59 4.72 -28.67
N LYS A 33 -6.71 3.88 -28.14
CA LYS A 33 -5.50 3.38 -28.83
C LYS A 33 -5.67 2.01 -29.50
N LYS A 34 -6.63 1.18 -29.08
CA LYS A 34 -6.81 -0.19 -29.58
C LYS A 34 -8.29 -0.52 -29.82
N ARG A 35 -8.54 -1.31 -30.87
CA ARG A 35 -9.89 -1.80 -31.23
C ARG A 35 -10.48 -2.76 -30.20
N GLU A 36 -9.65 -3.53 -29.51
CA GLU A 36 -10.07 -4.51 -28.52
C GLU A 36 -9.16 -4.44 -27.29
N ILE A 37 -9.77 -4.51 -26.11
CA ILE A 37 -9.07 -4.52 -24.83
C ILE A 37 -9.35 -5.83 -24.15
N THR A 38 -8.29 -6.52 -23.77
CA THR A 38 -8.36 -7.75 -22.99
C THR A 38 -8.05 -7.47 -21.53
N HIS A 39 -8.52 -8.35 -20.65
CA HIS A 39 -8.19 -8.32 -19.22
C HIS A 39 -6.65 -8.32 -18.97
N SER A 40 -5.91 -9.18 -19.70
CA SER A 40 -4.46 -9.27 -19.63
C SER A 40 -3.75 -7.97 -20.05
N LEU A 41 -4.28 -7.27 -21.05
CA LEU A 41 -3.73 -5.99 -21.48
C LEU A 41 -3.86 -4.95 -20.37
N ILE A 42 -5.02 -4.86 -19.72
CA ILE A 42 -5.24 -3.91 -18.62
C ILE A 42 -4.26 -4.21 -17.48
N LEU A 43 -4.17 -5.47 -17.04
CA LEU A 43 -3.23 -5.91 -16.00
C LEU A 43 -1.78 -5.52 -16.34
N SER A 44 -1.34 -5.76 -17.58
CA SER A 44 0.03 -5.44 -18.03
C SER A 44 0.33 -3.94 -18.07
N LYS A 45 -0.69 -3.08 -18.10
CA LYS A 45 -0.57 -1.63 -18.20
C LYS A 45 -0.95 -0.90 -16.91
N MET A 46 -1.35 -1.63 -15.86
CA MET A 46 -1.62 -1.02 -14.57
C MET A 46 -0.35 -0.37 -14.02
N SER A 47 -0.47 0.91 -13.64
CA SER A 47 0.60 1.57 -12.90
C SER A 47 0.66 1.04 -11.47
N LEU A 48 1.83 1.12 -10.83
CA LEU A 48 1.97 0.81 -9.40
C LEU A 48 0.98 1.61 -8.53
N GLY A 49 0.68 2.86 -8.90
CA GLY A 49 -0.32 3.67 -8.20
C GLY A 49 -1.74 3.12 -8.32
N ALA A 50 -2.11 2.57 -9.48
CA ALA A 50 -3.40 1.90 -9.66
C ALA A 50 -3.48 0.62 -8.81
N VAL A 51 -2.41 -0.19 -8.81
CA VAL A 51 -2.33 -1.40 -7.97
C VAL A 51 -2.50 -1.05 -6.48
N VAL A 52 -1.78 -0.04 -5.98
CA VAL A 52 -1.91 0.42 -4.58
C VAL A 52 -3.34 0.87 -4.26
N ARG A 53 -4.00 1.59 -5.19
CA ARG A 53 -5.39 2.01 -5.01
C ARG A 53 -6.35 0.82 -4.93
N LEU A 54 -6.18 -0.18 -5.79
CA LEU A 54 -7.00 -1.41 -5.76
C LEU A 54 -6.84 -2.13 -4.42
N ILE A 55 -5.61 -2.26 -3.92
CA ILE A 55 -5.35 -2.86 -2.61
C ILE A 55 -6.14 -2.14 -1.52
N PHE A 56 -6.21 -0.80 -1.55
CA PHE A 56 -7.00 -0.02 -0.60
C PHE A 56 -8.51 -0.19 -0.80
N CYS A 57 -9.01 -0.19 -2.04
CA CYS A 57 -10.44 -0.36 -2.34
C CYS A 57 -10.98 -1.70 -1.81
N TYR A 58 -10.18 -2.76 -1.91
CA TYR A 58 -10.55 -4.09 -1.44
C TYR A 58 -10.04 -4.43 -0.03
N THR A 59 -9.45 -3.47 0.69
CA THR A 59 -8.89 -3.67 2.04
C THR A 59 -7.92 -4.86 2.14
N LEU A 60 -7.07 -5.03 1.12
CA LEU A 60 -6.16 -6.17 0.98
C LEU A 60 -4.77 -5.90 1.59
N GLU A 61 -4.55 -4.78 2.29
CA GLU A 61 -3.21 -4.38 2.73
C GLU A 61 -2.52 -5.46 3.56
N GLY A 62 -3.23 -5.99 4.57
CA GLY A 62 -2.70 -7.01 5.47
C GLY A 62 -2.62 -8.42 4.86
N VAL A 63 -3.25 -8.63 3.70
CA VAL A 63 -3.18 -9.87 2.94
C VAL A 63 -1.97 -9.85 2.01
N ILE A 64 -1.72 -8.72 1.34
CA ILE A 64 -0.61 -8.57 0.39
C ILE A 64 0.74 -8.44 1.07
N LEU A 65 0.81 -7.72 2.20
CA LEU A 65 2.06 -7.45 2.92
C LEU A 65 2.01 -8.00 4.34
N ASP A 66 2.96 -8.86 4.70
CA ASP A 66 3.19 -9.27 6.10
C ASP A 66 4.33 -8.49 6.74
N LEU A 67 3.95 -7.42 7.45
CA LEU A 67 4.83 -6.52 8.17
C LEU A 67 4.83 -6.75 9.69
N ARG A 68 4.34 -7.91 10.17
CA ARG A 68 4.31 -8.20 11.62
C ARG A 68 5.69 -8.10 12.26
N ALA A 69 6.70 -8.68 11.62
CA ALA A 69 8.09 -8.72 12.10
C ALA A 69 8.82 -7.37 11.98
N TYR A 70 8.38 -6.48 11.09
CA TYR A 70 9.10 -5.25 10.75
C TYR A 70 8.70 -4.09 11.67
N ARG A 71 9.67 -3.25 12.04
CA ARG A 71 9.45 -2.06 12.87
C ARG A 71 9.64 -0.80 12.04
N LEU A 72 8.66 0.10 12.04
CA LEU A 72 8.73 1.38 11.34
C LEU A 72 9.90 2.24 11.82
N ARG A 73 10.31 2.09 13.09
CA ARG A 73 11.50 2.76 13.63
C ARG A 73 12.81 2.39 12.92
N ALA A 74 12.88 1.23 12.26
CA ALA A 74 14.05 0.84 11.47
C ALA A 74 14.30 1.78 10.28
N TYR A 75 13.25 2.47 9.80
CA TYR A 75 13.32 3.35 8.63
C TYR A 75 13.43 4.84 8.99
N TYR A 76 13.11 5.21 10.23
CA TYR A 76 13.37 6.54 10.79
C TYR A 76 13.19 6.48 12.32
N HIS A 77 14.18 6.99 13.06
CA HIS A 77 14.25 6.80 14.51
C HIS A 77 13.07 7.41 15.30
N GLU A 78 12.42 8.47 14.80
CA GLU A 78 11.24 9.07 15.45
C GLU A 78 9.92 8.36 15.11
N ASN A 79 9.93 7.39 14.20
CA ASN A 79 8.72 6.63 13.90
C ASN A 79 8.24 5.86 15.14
N LYS A 80 6.92 5.74 15.23
CA LYS A 80 6.23 5.03 16.31
C LYS A 80 5.68 3.70 15.79
N ASP A 81 6.03 2.62 16.47
CA ASP A 81 5.45 1.29 16.27
C ASP A 81 4.19 1.05 17.09
N THR A 82 3.69 2.09 17.76
CA THR A 82 2.51 2.02 18.63
C THR A 82 1.53 3.14 18.32
N LEU A 83 0.24 2.81 18.25
CA LEU A 83 -0.86 3.76 18.18
C LEU A 83 -1.39 4.05 19.59
N LEU A 84 -1.75 5.31 19.85
CA LEU A 84 -2.47 5.68 21.07
C LEU A 84 -3.98 5.59 20.82
N ILE A 85 -4.66 4.71 21.55
CA ILE A 85 -6.12 4.51 21.48
C ILE A 85 -6.69 4.69 22.87
N LYS A 86 -7.55 5.69 23.08
CA LYS A 86 -8.16 6.02 24.38
C LYS A 86 -7.11 6.10 25.51
N GLY A 87 -5.98 6.78 25.25
CA GLY A 87 -4.87 6.93 26.20
C GLY A 87 -3.99 5.69 26.42
N LYS A 88 -4.31 4.54 25.81
CA LYS A 88 -3.51 3.31 25.91
C LYS A 88 -2.67 3.10 24.65
N LYS A 89 -1.37 2.86 24.83
CA LYS A 89 -0.45 2.50 23.73
C LYS A 89 -0.71 1.06 23.32
N ARG A 90 -0.88 0.83 22.02
CA ARG A 90 -1.01 -0.51 21.43
C ARG A 90 -0.07 -0.64 20.25
N LEU A 91 0.54 -1.81 20.06
CA LEU A 91 1.34 -2.10 18.87
C LEU A 91 0.49 -1.98 17.60
N LEU A 92 1.11 -1.55 16.50
CA LEU A 92 0.46 -1.50 15.21
C LEU A 92 0.17 -2.91 14.68
N TYR A 93 -1.08 -3.14 14.31
CA TYR A 93 -1.50 -4.35 13.60
C TYR A 93 -0.91 -4.42 12.19
N ASN A 94 -0.84 -5.62 11.62
CA ASN A 94 -0.26 -5.85 10.28
C ASN A 94 -0.88 -4.95 9.21
N TYR A 95 -2.21 -4.99 9.09
CA TYR A 95 -2.94 -4.21 8.08
C TYR A 95 -2.68 -2.70 8.18
N ILE A 96 -2.47 -2.16 9.41
CA ILE A 96 -2.11 -0.75 9.60
C ILE A 96 -0.68 -0.48 9.09
N LYS A 97 0.28 -1.35 9.43
CA LYS A 97 1.65 -1.21 8.93
C LYS A 97 1.69 -1.30 7.41
N ALA A 98 0.95 -2.24 6.83
CA ALA A 98 0.83 -2.42 5.38
C ALA A 98 0.22 -1.19 4.70
N HIS A 99 -0.84 -0.62 5.28
CA HIS A 99 -1.42 0.63 4.77
C HIS A 99 -0.43 1.80 4.78
N ILE A 100 0.30 1.98 5.88
CA ILE A 100 1.35 3.00 6.01
C ILE A 100 2.46 2.75 4.97
N ALA A 101 2.91 1.51 4.83
CA ALA A 101 3.94 1.10 3.89
C ALA A 101 3.54 1.39 2.43
N LEU A 102 2.31 1.06 2.03
CA LEU A 102 1.81 1.32 0.68
C LEU A 102 1.73 2.82 0.36
N ASN A 103 1.35 3.64 1.33
CA ASN A 103 1.39 5.11 1.18
C ASN A 103 2.83 5.65 1.05
N LEU A 104 3.78 5.08 1.80
CA LEU A 104 5.19 5.42 1.68
C LEU A 104 5.77 4.99 0.32
N LEU A 105 5.41 3.79 -0.16
CA LEU A 105 5.79 3.30 -1.48
C LEU A 105 5.25 4.22 -2.59
N TRP A 106 3.99 4.65 -2.49
CA TRP A 106 3.44 5.63 -3.41
C TRP A 106 4.21 6.96 -3.35
N THR A 107 4.53 7.44 -2.15
CA THR A 107 5.32 8.67 -1.98
C THR A 107 6.71 8.56 -2.63
N ILE A 108 7.40 7.44 -2.43
CA ILE A 108 8.69 7.15 -3.08
C ILE A 108 8.53 7.16 -4.60
N ARG A 109 7.55 6.42 -5.14
CA ARG A 109 7.28 6.37 -6.59
C ARG A 109 7.06 7.76 -7.18
N ASN A 110 6.26 8.60 -6.53
CA ASN A 110 5.97 9.95 -7.04
C ASN A 110 7.19 10.85 -6.98
N ARG A 111 8.02 10.72 -5.94
CA ARG A 111 9.25 11.51 -5.80
C ARG A 111 10.36 11.04 -6.73
N ALA A 112 10.43 9.74 -7.02
CA ALA A 112 11.46 9.16 -7.89
C ALA A 112 11.44 9.68 -9.33
N TYR A 113 10.34 10.32 -9.78
CA TYR A 113 10.29 11.02 -11.06
C TYR A 113 11.40 12.08 -11.21
N HIS A 114 11.77 12.70 -10.09
CA HIS A 114 12.96 13.53 -9.96
C HIS A 114 13.79 12.96 -8.81
N TRP A 115 14.70 12.05 -9.12
CA TRP A 115 15.38 11.20 -8.14
C TRP A 115 16.00 11.98 -6.97
N GLU A 116 16.44 13.23 -7.17
CA GLU A 116 16.99 14.08 -6.11
C GLU A 116 15.95 14.40 -5.01
N ASN A 117 14.65 14.35 -5.33
CA ASN A 117 13.58 14.49 -4.35
C ASN A 117 13.55 13.37 -3.31
N LEU A 118 14.15 12.21 -3.60
CA LEU A 118 14.28 11.10 -2.64
C LEU A 118 15.24 11.45 -1.51
N LEU A 119 16.20 12.34 -1.76
CA LEU A 119 17.23 12.75 -0.79
C LEU A 119 16.83 13.97 0.03
N LYS A 120 15.72 14.63 -0.33
CA LYS A 120 15.32 15.89 0.30
C LYS A 120 14.82 15.69 1.72
N ILE A 121 15.24 16.62 2.58
CA ILE A 121 14.81 16.78 3.96
C ILE A 121 13.88 18.01 4.05
N GLN A 122 13.01 18.05 5.06
CA GLN A 122 12.16 19.18 5.41
C GLN A 122 12.93 20.18 6.29
N PRO A 123 12.49 21.46 6.40
CA PRO A 123 13.16 22.45 7.24
C PRO A 123 13.29 22.04 8.73
N ASN A 124 12.38 21.20 9.22
CA ASN A 124 12.40 20.64 10.58
C ASN A 124 13.29 19.39 10.73
N ASN A 125 14.22 19.18 9.79
CA ASN A 125 15.12 18.03 9.72
C ASN A 125 14.45 16.66 9.57
N ARG A 126 13.18 16.60 9.12
CA ARG A 126 12.47 15.34 8.85
C ARG A 126 12.55 14.91 7.39
N PRO A 127 12.53 13.61 7.07
CA PRO A 127 12.51 13.16 5.68
C PRO A 127 11.29 13.68 4.90
N ARG A 128 11.47 14.02 3.61
CA ARG A 128 10.31 14.35 2.74
C ARG A 128 9.50 13.13 2.30
N ILE A 129 10.06 11.94 2.44
CA ILE A 129 9.32 10.69 2.31
C ILE A 129 8.61 10.46 3.63
N THR A 130 7.45 11.08 3.77
CA THR A 130 6.60 11.03 4.96
C THR A 130 5.16 10.81 4.53
N THR A 131 4.45 9.96 5.26
CA THR A 131 3.01 9.83 5.17
C THR A 131 2.36 10.21 6.50
N TYR A 132 1.15 10.76 6.41
CA TYR A 132 0.34 11.14 7.55
C TYR A 132 -0.77 10.10 7.74
N PHE A 133 -0.75 9.43 8.89
CA PHE A 133 -1.72 8.40 9.23
C PHE A 133 -2.65 8.89 10.34
N THR A 134 -3.93 9.05 10.04
CA THR A 134 -4.97 9.49 11.00
C THR A 134 -5.76 8.33 11.62
N GLY A 135 -5.43 7.09 11.26
CA GLY A 135 -6.29 5.93 11.52
C GLY A 135 -7.02 5.49 10.26
N LEU A 136 -7.44 4.22 10.24
CA LEU A 136 -8.36 3.72 9.21
C LEU A 136 -9.79 4.08 9.62
N LYS A 137 -10.62 4.44 8.63
CA LYS A 137 -12.03 4.82 8.79
C LYS A 137 -12.82 3.60 9.29
N ASP A 138 -12.67 3.28 10.57
CA ASP A 138 -13.58 2.44 11.33
C ASP A 138 -13.26 2.51 12.82
N ASN A 139 -14.34 2.79 13.56
CA ASN A 139 -14.48 3.00 15.00
C ASN A 139 -14.23 4.43 15.49
N ASP A 140 -15.23 4.94 16.24
CA ASP A 140 -15.32 6.14 17.08
C ASP A 140 -14.22 6.29 18.16
N ARG A 141 -13.00 5.88 17.85
CA ARG A 141 -11.84 5.98 18.74
C ARG A 141 -10.98 7.10 18.22
N ALA A 142 -10.91 8.19 18.98
CA ALA A 142 -9.89 9.21 18.78
C ALA A 142 -8.51 8.55 18.75
N ARG A 143 -7.93 8.47 17.55
CA ARG A 143 -6.57 8.00 17.29
C ARG A 143 -5.72 9.25 17.11
N ILE A 144 -4.59 9.33 17.81
CA ILE A 144 -3.65 10.43 17.58
C ILE A 144 -2.99 10.21 16.21
N PRO A 145 -3.05 11.21 15.32
CA PRO A 145 -2.38 11.11 14.03
C PRO A 145 -0.87 10.93 14.15
N MET A 146 -0.29 10.27 13.16
CA MET A 146 1.12 9.88 13.16
C MET A 146 1.75 10.32 11.84
N ASN A 147 2.88 11.03 11.94
CA ASN A 147 3.79 11.17 10.82
C ASN A 147 4.73 9.98 10.84
N ILE A 148 4.74 9.20 9.77
CA ILE A 148 5.68 8.09 9.57
C ILE A 148 6.55 8.42 8.37
N SER A 149 7.86 8.30 8.54
CA SER A 149 8.84 8.72 7.55
C SER A 149 9.80 7.59 7.18
N VAL A 150 10.42 7.70 6.01
CA VAL A 150 11.59 6.89 5.63
C VAL A 150 12.73 7.86 5.39
N GLU A 151 13.81 7.72 6.14
CA GLU A 151 15.02 8.52 5.90
C GLU A 151 15.67 8.13 4.56
N PRO A 152 16.33 9.07 3.85
CA PRO A 152 16.91 8.79 2.55
C PRO A 152 17.85 7.57 2.52
N SER A 153 18.68 7.44 3.56
CA SER A 153 19.62 6.32 3.74
C SER A 153 18.95 4.95 3.95
N LYS A 154 17.65 4.89 4.23
CA LYS A 154 16.91 3.65 4.50
C LYS A 154 15.87 3.32 3.44
N ILE A 155 15.81 4.08 2.34
CA ILE A 155 14.88 3.78 1.23
C ILE A 155 15.11 2.36 0.69
N VAL A 156 16.38 2.00 0.44
CA VAL A 156 16.71 0.66 -0.07
C VAL A 156 16.29 -0.43 0.91
N LEU A 157 16.65 -0.28 2.19
CA LEU A 157 16.24 -1.22 3.25
C LEU A 157 14.71 -1.36 3.30
N PHE A 158 13.99 -0.24 3.27
CA PHE A 158 12.53 -0.23 3.28
C PHE A 158 11.95 -0.99 2.09
N LEU A 159 12.45 -0.76 0.87
CA LEU A 159 11.97 -1.44 -0.33
C LEU A 159 12.31 -2.94 -0.32
N ASP A 160 13.51 -3.31 0.13
CA ASP A 160 13.90 -4.72 0.26
C ASP A 160 12.99 -5.47 1.25
N ASP A 161 12.70 -4.83 2.40
CA ASP A 161 11.82 -5.38 3.41
C ASP A 161 10.37 -5.47 2.90
N LEU A 162 9.91 -4.52 2.08
CA LEU A 162 8.61 -4.64 1.40
C LEU A 162 8.57 -5.84 0.47
N ILE A 163 9.58 -6.03 -0.38
CA ILE A 163 9.64 -7.17 -1.31
C ILE A 163 9.60 -8.49 -0.54
N LYS A 164 10.39 -8.60 0.54
CA LYS A 164 10.40 -9.78 1.42
C LYS A 164 9.10 -10.00 2.18
N SER A 165 8.28 -8.96 2.32
CA SER A 165 6.97 -9.04 2.98
C SER A 165 5.83 -9.43 2.03
N ILE A 166 6.08 -9.46 0.72
CA ILE A 166 5.12 -9.96 -0.27
C ILE A 166 4.99 -11.47 -0.10
N GLY A 167 3.76 -11.96 -0.18
CA GLY A 167 3.49 -13.39 0.00
C GLY A 167 3.29 -13.72 1.47
N ASN A 168 2.33 -13.03 2.11
CA ASN A 168 1.74 -13.59 3.33
C ASN A 168 1.36 -15.05 3.02
N LYS A 169 1.67 -15.99 3.92
CA LYS A 169 1.36 -17.42 3.71
C LYS A 169 -0.13 -17.65 3.43
N ASP A 170 -0.99 -16.79 3.97
CA ASP A 170 -2.42 -16.75 3.67
C ASP A 170 -2.72 -16.50 2.18
N PHE A 171 -1.77 -15.96 1.42
CA PHE A 171 -1.81 -15.71 -0.02
C PHE A 171 -1.21 -16.85 -0.85
N GLU A 172 -0.24 -17.59 -0.33
CA GLU A 172 0.31 -18.78 -1.00
C GLU A 172 -0.77 -19.86 -1.17
N ASP A 173 -1.59 -20.07 -0.12
CA ASP A 173 -2.77 -20.94 -0.16
C ASP A 173 -3.81 -20.49 -1.22
N LEU A 174 -3.85 -19.21 -1.58
CA LEU A 174 -4.74 -18.66 -2.63
C LEU A 174 -4.20 -18.90 -4.05
N SER A 175 -2.87 -19.03 -4.20
CA SER A 175 -2.20 -19.15 -5.50
C SER A 175 -2.16 -20.58 -6.06
N SER A 176 -2.31 -21.58 -5.19
CA SER A 176 -2.37 -23.01 -5.53
C SER A 176 -3.76 -23.51 -5.95
N LEU A 177 -4.71 -22.59 -6.23
CA LEU A 177 -6.11 -22.85 -6.58
C LEU A 177 -6.49 -22.31 -7.98
#